data_AF-C0ZA03-F1
#
_entry.id   AF-C0ZA03-F1
#
_cell.length_a   1.000
_cell.length_b   1.000
_cell.length_c   1.000
_cell.angle_alpha   90.00
_cell.angle_beta   90.00
_cell.angle_gamma   90.00
#
_symmetry.space_group_name_H-M   'P 1'
#
loop_
_entity.id
_entity.type
_entity.pdbx_description
1 polymer ?
#
loop_
_entity_poly.entity_id
_entity_poly.type
_entity_poly.pdbx_seq_one_letter_code
_entity_poly.pdbx_strand_id
1 'polypeptide(L)'
;MDGTLTIVVDSSGLIVSIGCNQSYTGRYKECLFAGQSMRDIIGLTSRQRIFNGSLIIDDDFEFSFVIPQPYDEIADAVEHMPLDLIFNEICVADFSS
;
A
#
# COMPACT_ATOMS: atom_id res chain seq x y z
N MET A 1 -0.27 13.69 0.59
CA MET A 1 -0.53 14.18 -0.79
C MET A 1 -1.89 14.85 -0.84
N ASP A 2 -2.04 16.00 -1.51
CA ASP A 2 -3.30 16.76 -1.56
C ASP A 2 -4.27 16.33 -2.68
N GLY A 3 -3.83 15.43 -3.59
CA GLY A 3 -4.65 14.86 -4.67
C GLY A 3 -5.12 13.45 -4.36
N THR A 4 -6.34 13.09 -4.81
CA THR A 4 -6.91 11.73 -4.67
C THR A 4 -6.10 10.66 -5.39
N LEU A 5 -5.51 11.01 -6.54
CA LEU A 5 -4.66 10.15 -7.36
C LEU A 5 -3.32 10.84 -7.57
N THR A 6 -2.26 10.04 -7.55
CA THR A 6 -0.90 10.45 -7.87
C THR A 6 -0.36 9.55 -8.97
N ILE A 7 0.21 10.15 -10.01
CA ILE A 7 0.96 9.45 -11.04
C ILE A 7 2.41 9.85 -10.89
N VAL A 8 3.30 8.87 -10.70
CA VAL A 8 4.75 9.08 -10.64
C VAL A 8 5.34 8.64 -11.97
N VAL A 9 6.18 9.50 -12.53
CA VAL A 9 6.91 9.24 -13.76
C VAL A 9 8.41 9.27 -13.49
N ASP A 10 9.17 8.49 -14.26
CA ASP A 10 10.63 8.56 -14.25
C ASP A 10 11.15 9.78 -15.04
N SER A 11 12.48 9.90 -15.15
CA SER A 11 13.13 11.00 -15.86
C SER A 11 12.88 11.00 -17.38
N SER A 12 12.42 9.88 -17.96
CA SER A 12 12.03 9.77 -19.37
C SER A 12 10.56 10.10 -19.60
N GLY A 13 9.77 10.23 -18.54
CA GLY A 13 8.32 10.44 -18.59
C GLY A 13 7.50 9.15 -18.62
N LEU A 14 8.11 7.99 -18.38
CA LEU A 14 7.39 6.72 -18.25
C LEU A 14 6.68 6.67 -16.90
N ILE A 15 5.40 6.27 -16.89
CA ILE A 15 4.66 6.04 -15.64
C ILE A 15 5.26 4.80 -14.95
N VAL A 16 5.77 5.00 -13.74
CA VAL A 16 6.37 3.92 -12.93
C VAL A 16 5.49 3.52 -11.76
N SER A 17 4.61 4.43 -11.30
CA SER A 17 3.61 4.09 -10.29
C SER A 17 2.38 4.98 -10.35
N ILE A 18 1.27 4.42 -9.87
CA ILE A 18 0.01 5.13 -9.64
C ILE A 18 -0.42 4.84 -8.20
N GLY A 19 -0.53 5.90 -7.40
CA GLY A 19 -1.01 5.83 -6.03
C GLY A 19 -2.35 6.51 -5.87
N CYS A 20 -3.09 6.14 -4.83
CA CYS A 20 -4.29 6.86 -4.42
C CYS A 20 -4.48 6.85 -2.90
N ASN A 21 -5.18 7.87 -2.41
CA ASN A 21 -5.51 7.99 -0.99
C ASN A 21 -6.94 7.54 -0.67
N GLN A 22 -7.36 7.64 0.59
CA GLN A 22 -8.66 7.23 1.09
C GLN A 22 -9.87 7.95 0.48
N SER A 23 -9.64 9.01 -0.30
CA SER A 23 -10.71 9.68 -1.06
C SER A 23 -11.07 8.93 -2.36
N TYR A 24 -10.22 8.01 -2.80
CA TYR A 24 -10.48 7.16 -3.96
C TYR A 24 -11.38 5.98 -3.56
N THR A 25 -12.45 5.75 -4.31
CA THR A 25 -13.46 4.73 -3.98
C THR A 25 -13.26 3.40 -4.71
N GLY A 26 -12.24 3.30 -5.55
CA GLY A 26 -11.93 2.06 -6.27
C GLY A 26 -11.32 0.99 -5.36
N ARG A 27 -11.37 -0.25 -5.82
CA ARG A 27 -10.90 -1.41 -5.06
C ARG A 27 -10.02 -2.30 -5.92
N TYR A 28 -8.90 -2.74 -5.37
CA TYR A 28 -8.05 -3.77 -5.94
C TYR A 28 -8.61 -5.15 -5.61
N LYS A 29 -8.72 -6.03 -6.61
CA LYS A 29 -9.33 -7.38 -6.49
C LYS A 29 -10.69 -7.35 -5.77
N GLU A 30 -11.45 -6.26 -5.95
CA GLU A 30 -12.77 -6.00 -5.35
C GLU A 30 -12.83 -5.87 -3.81
N CYS A 31 -11.73 -6.15 -3.10
CA CYS A 31 -11.70 -6.21 -1.63
C CYS A 31 -10.68 -5.28 -0.95
N LEU A 32 -9.61 -4.88 -1.64
CA LEU A 32 -8.54 -4.06 -1.06
C LEU A 32 -8.67 -2.59 -1.48
N PHE A 33 -8.58 -1.65 -0.55
CA PHE A 33 -8.76 -0.22 -0.80
C PHE A 33 -8.11 0.66 0.27
N ALA A 34 -7.82 1.91 -0.09
CA ALA A 34 -7.28 2.89 0.83
C ALA A 34 -8.29 3.23 1.95
N GLY A 35 -7.81 3.25 3.20
CA GLY A 35 -8.62 3.45 4.41
C GLY A 35 -8.96 2.16 5.16
N GLN A 36 -8.42 1.01 4.74
CA GLN A 36 -8.58 -0.25 5.48
C GLN A 36 -7.67 -0.32 6.70
N SER A 37 -8.13 -1.01 7.74
CA SER A 37 -7.31 -1.33 8.90
C SER A 37 -6.42 -2.54 8.64
N MET A 38 -5.32 -2.66 9.38
CA MET A 38 -4.45 -3.84 9.35
C MET A 38 -5.24 -5.13 9.60
N ARG A 39 -6.20 -5.10 10.53
CA ARG A 39 -7.09 -6.22 10.81
C ARG A 39 -7.90 -6.66 9.59
N ASP A 40 -8.47 -5.71 8.86
CA ASP A 40 -9.26 -6.01 7.66
C ASP A 40 -8.38 -6.63 6.58
N ILE A 41 -7.18 -6.07 6.38
CA ILE A 41 -6.20 -6.56 5.39
C ILE A 41 -5.80 -8.01 5.71
N ILE A 42 -5.42 -8.30 6.96
CA ILE A 42 -5.08 -9.65 7.41
C ILE A 42 -6.26 -10.61 7.22
N GLY A 43 -7.49 -10.15 7.48
CA GLY A 43 -8.69 -10.98 7.32
C GLY A 43 -9.06 -11.30 5.87
N LEU A 44 -8.58 -10.50 4.91
CA LEU A 44 -8.91 -10.62 3.49
C LEU A 44 -7.79 -11.26 2.64
N THR A 45 -6.60 -11.47 3.21
CA THR A 45 -5.40 -11.83 2.45
C THR A 45 -4.67 -13.00 3.11
N SER A 46 -3.85 -13.72 2.36
CA SER A 46 -3.18 -14.94 2.84
C SER A 46 -1.80 -14.67 3.44
N ARG A 47 -1.06 -13.70 2.89
CA ARG A 47 0.29 -13.34 3.34
C ARG A 47 0.48 -11.83 3.29
N GLN A 48 1.17 -11.29 4.29
CA GLN A 48 1.60 -9.90 4.31
C GLN A 48 3.09 -9.82 4.65
N ARG A 49 3.81 -8.89 4.01
CA ARG A 49 5.24 -8.65 4.24
C ARG A 49 5.50 -7.14 4.26
N ILE A 50 6.36 -6.69 5.15
CA ILE A 50 6.92 -5.35 5.08
C ILE A 50 8.11 -5.36 4.11
N PHE A 51 8.13 -4.44 3.16
CA PHE A 51 9.22 -4.26 2.22
C PHE A 51 9.33 -2.77 1.87
N ASN A 52 10.48 -2.15 2.16
CA ASN A 52 10.78 -0.75 1.84
C ASN A 52 9.65 0.23 2.23
N GLY A 53 9.18 0.19 3.48
CA GLY A 53 8.11 1.07 3.97
C GLY A 53 6.72 0.77 3.37
N SER A 54 6.55 -0.35 2.70
CA SER A 54 5.28 -0.80 2.10
C SER A 54 4.85 -2.14 2.68
N LEU A 55 3.53 -2.35 2.75
CA LEU A 55 2.93 -3.65 3.05
C LEU A 55 2.58 -4.35 1.73
N ILE A 56 3.34 -5.38 1.40
CA ILE A 56 3.12 -6.27 0.25
C ILE A 56 2.14 -7.37 0.63
N ILE A 57 1.21 -7.67 -0.26
CA ILE A 57 0.12 -8.61 -0.04
C ILE A 57 0.27 -9.80 -0.97
N ASP A 58 0.13 -11.02 -0.46
CA ASP A 58 0.10 -12.27 -1.24
C ASP A 58 1.28 -12.45 -2.21
N ASP A 59 2.45 -11.91 -1.85
CA ASP A 59 3.66 -11.85 -2.69
C ASP A 59 3.43 -11.15 -4.06
N ASP A 60 2.37 -10.33 -4.16
CA ASP A 60 2.05 -9.46 -5.28
C ASP A 60 2.82 -8.15 -5.14
N PHE A 61 4.00 -8.08 -5.77
CA PHE A 61 4.84 -6.90 -5.68
C PHE A 61 4.31 -5.73 -6.51
N GLU A 62 3.37 -5.93 -7.43
CA GLU A 62 2.82 -4.85 -8.24
C GLU A 62 1.85 -3.97 -7.45
N PHE A 63 1.30 -4.47 -6.34
CA PHE A 63 0.36 -3.76 -5.46
C PHE A 63 0.90 -3.67 -4.02
N SER A 64 0.76 -2.50 -3.40
CA SER A 64 1.12 -2.33 -2.00
C SER A 64 0.24 -1.32 -1.26
N PHE A 65 0.19 -1.46 0.05
CA PHE A 65 -0.23 -0.37 0.94
C PHE A 65 1.01 0.41 1.39
N VAL A 66 0.91 1.74 1.41
CA VAL A 66 1.95 2.59 2.00
C VAL A 66 1.80 2.53 3.51
N ILE A 67 2.87 2.17 4.22
CA ILE A 67 2.84 2.16 5.69
C ILE A 67 2.79 3.61 6.19
N PRO A 68 1.86 3.98 7.08
CA PRO A 68 1.80 5.33 7.61
C PRO A 68 2.94 5.58 8.61
N GLN A 69 3.44 6.82 8.63
CA GLN A 69 4.38 7.25 9.67
C GLN A 69 3.77 7.12 11.08
N PRO A 70 4.57 6.77 12.10
CA PRO A 70 6.01 6.50 12.06
C PRO A 70 6.37 5.03 11.72
N TYR A 71 5.38 4.20 11.37
CA TYR A 71 5.56 2.75 11.25
C TYR A 71 6.38 2.34 10.01
N ASP A 72 6.46 3.20 9.01
CA ASP A 72 7.23 3.00 7.78
C ASP A 72 8.74 2.83 8.04
N GLU A 73 9.25 3.46 9.10
CA GLU A 73 10.66 3.40 9.47
C GLU A 73 10.98 2.39 10.59
N ILE A 74 10.01 2.08 11.45
CA ILE A 74 10.25 1.31 12.69
C ILE A 74 9.70 -0.12 12.65
N ALA A 75 8.81 -0.43 11.71
CA ALA A 75 8.17 -1.75 11.66
C ALA A 75 9.05 -2.76 10.92
N ASP A 76 9.76 -3.59 11.69
CA ASP A 76 10.57 -4.69 11.13
C ASP A 76 9.74 -5.94 10.78
N ALA A 77 8.53 -6.08 11.35
CA ALA A 77 7.65 -7.23 11.15
C ALA A 77 6.17 -6.84 11.22
N VAL A 78 5.34 -7.55 10.43
CA VAL A 78 3.88 -7.38 10.39
C VAL A 78 3.24 -7.58 11.77
N GLU A 79 3.75 -8.51 12.57
CA GLU A 79 3.22 -8.82 13.91
C GLU A 79 3.34 -7.66 14.91
N HIS A 80 4.23 -6.70 14.64
CA HIS A 80 4.41 -5.51 15.47
C HIS A 80 3.47 -4.36 15.09
N MET A 81 2.69 -4.51 14.02
CA MET A 81 1.74 -3.49 13.57
C MET A 81 0.48 -3.51 14.43
N PRO A 82 -0.02 -2.34 14.88
CA PRO A 82 -1.33 -2.25 15.51
C PRO A 82 -2.43 -2.75 14.56
N LEU A 83 -3.33 -3.59 15.06
CA LEU A 83 -4.43 -4.13 14.25
C LEU A 83 -5.42 -3.05 13.77
N ASP A 84 -5.49 -1.93 14.48
CA ASP A 84 -6.30 -0.75 14.17
C ASP A 84 -5.54 0.30 13.32
N LEU A 85 -4.29 0.03 12.94
CA LEU A 85 -3.54 0.90 12.04
C LEU A 85 -4.25 1.01 10.69
N ILE A 86 -4.52 2.24 10.25
CA ILE A 86 -5.23 2.51 9.00
C ILE A 86 -4.24 2.83 7.89
N PHE A 87 -4.36 2.12 6.77
CA PHE A 87 -3.56 2.33 5.57
C PHE A 87 -4.32 3.23 4.60
N ASN A 88 -4.04 4.52 4.63
CA ASN A 88 -4.76 5.52 3.84
C ASN A 88 -4.29 5.63 2.40
N GLU A 89 -3.24 4.92 2.01
CA GLU A 89 -2.64 5.02 0.68
C GLU A 89 -2.32 3.64 0.13
N ILE A 90 -2.68 3.41 -1.14
CA ILE A 90 -2.33 2.23 -1.92
C ILE A 90 -1.60 2.64 -3.17
N CYS A 91 -0.74 1.77 -3.68
CA CYS A 91 0.06 2.00 -4.87
C CYS A 91 0.02 0.77 -5.77
N VAL A 92 -0.03 1.03 -7.07
CA VAL A 92 0.35 0.05 -8.10
C VAL A 92 1.62 0.55 -8.76
N ALA A 93 2.66 -0.26 -8.79
CA ALA A 93 3.94 0.13 -9.39
C ALA A 93 4.63 -1.07 -10.03
N ASP A 94 5.42 -0.79 -11.05
CA ASP A 94 6.31 -1.79 -11.62
C ASP A 94 7.58 -1.88 -10.77
N PHE A 95 7.65 -2.90 -9.91
CA PHE A 95 8.85 -3.22 -9.14
C PHE A 95 9.72 -4.28 -9.83
N SER A 96 9.45 -4.63 -11.10
CA SER A 96 10.34 -5.49 -11.87
C SER A 96 11.60 -4.72 -12.22
N SER A 97 12.65 -4.91 -11.41
CA SER A 97 13.98 -4.35 -11.62
C SER A 97 15.03 -5.41 -11.30
#